data_AF-A0A3C0KZB2-F1
#
_entry.id   AF-A0A3C0KZB2-F1
#
_cell.length_a   1.000
_cell.length_b   1.000
_cell.length_c   1.000
_cell.angle_alpha   90.00
_cell.angle_beta   90.00
_cell.angle_gamma   90.00
#
_symmetry.space_group_name_H-M   'P 1'
#
loop_
_entity.id
_entity.type
_entity.pdbx_description
1 polymer ?
#
loop_
_entity_poly.entity_id
_entity_poly.type
_entity_poly.pdbx_seq_one_letter_code
_entity_poly.pdbx_strand_id
1 'polypeptide(L)' 'MGLLIISIVFGGLLGCLIWLGVGDRLPIQRPEKWPTVTNLLIYTGASMFVIYMGIFFWV' A
#
# COMPACT_ATOMS: atom_id res chain seq x y z
N MET A 1 -15.07 13.16 -8.81
CA MET A 1 -14.44 13.33 -7.47
C MET A 1 -14.60 12.11 -6.56
N GLY A 2 -15.75 11.42 -6.54
CA GLY A 2 -15.92 10.21 -5.72
C GLY A 2 -14.93 9.07 -6.01
N LEU A 3 -14.56 8.86 -7.27
CA LEU A 3 -13.59 7.82 -7.66
C LEU A 3 -12.23 7.98 -6.99
N LEU A 4 -11.69 9.20 -6.93
CA LEU A 4 -10.42 9.50 -6.24
C LEU A 4 -10.49 9.18 -4.74
N ILE A 5 -11.60 9.53 -4.09
CA ILE A 5 -11.82 9.25 -2.66
C ILE A 5 -11.85 7.73 -2.42
N ILE A 6 -12.54 6.99 -3.29
CA ILE A 6 -12.60 5.53 -3.22
C ILE A 6 -11.20 4.93 -3.43
N SER A 7 -10.41 5.41 -4.38
CA SER A 7 -9.03 4.93 -4.59
C SER A 7 -8.14 5.16 -3.37
N ILE A 8 -8.28 6.31 -2.70
CA ILE A 8 -7.50 6.64 -1.50
C ILE A 8 -7.90 5.74 -0.33
N VAL A 9 -9.21 5.56 -0.09
CA VAL A 9 -9.70 4.74 1.02
C VAL A 9 -9.35 3.27 0.81
N PHE A 10 -9.61 2.71 -0.37
CA PHE A 10 -9.27 1.32 -0.68
C PHE A 10 -7.76 1.10 -0.79
N GLY A 11 -7.01 2.06 -1.33
CA GLY A 11 -5.54 2.03 -1.41
C GLY A 11 -4.88 2.07 -0.04
N GLY A 12 -5.40 2.91 0.86
CA GLY A 12 -5.01 2.94 2.27
C GLY A 12 -5.26 1.61 2.97
N LEU A 13 -6.48 1.08 2.86
CA LEU A 13 -6.85 -0.19 3.49
C LEU A 13 -6.02 -1.36 2.97
N LEU A 14 -5.85 -1.49 1.65
CA LEU A 14 -5.02 -2.54 1.04
C LEU A 14 -3.55 -2.37 1.40
N GLY A 15 -3.02 -1.15 1.39
CA GLY A 15 -1.66 -0.85 1.83
C GLY A 15 -1.39 -1.26 3.27
N CYS A 16 -2.33 -0.95 4.18
CA CYS A 16 -2.26 -1.37 5.58
C CYS A 16 -2.37 -2.89 5.75
N LEU A 17 -3.25 -3.56 4.99
CA LEU A 17 -3.39 -5.02 5.02
C LEU A 17 -2.13 -5.73 4.52
N ILE A 18 -1.54 -5.25 3.42
CA ILE A 18 -0.28 -5.74 2.89
C ILE A 18 0.85 -5.51 3.89
N TRP A 19 0.89 -4.33 4.53
CA TRP A 19 1.87 -4.04 5.57
C TRP A 19 1.70 -4.93 6.82
N LEU A 20 0.47 -5.23 7.25
CA LEU A 20 0.21 -6.15 8.37
C LEU A 20 0.59 -7.61 8.03
N GLY A 21 0.31 -8.08 6.81
CA GLY A 21 0.58 -9.46 6.41
C GLY A 21 2.02 -9.73 5.95
N VAL A 22 2.67 -8.74 5.34
CA VAL A 22 3.98 -8.87 4.69
C VAL A 22 5.04 -8.00 5.38
N GLY A 23 4.66 -6.86 5.96
CA GLY A 23 5.57 -5.98 6.69
C GLY A 23 6.05 -6.54 8.03
N ASP A 24 5.28 -7.43 8.67
CA ASP A 24 5.77 -8.20 9.83
C ASP A 24 6.78 -9.30 9.41
N ARG A 25 6.64 -9.80 8.17
CA ARG A 25 7.55 -10.80 7.58
C ARG A 25 8.79 -10.21 6.92
N LEU A 26 8.93 -8.87 6.89
CA LEU A 26 10.10 -8.17 6.39
C LEU A 26 10.77 -7.38 7.53
N PRO A 27 12.08 -7.52 7.75
CA PRO A 27 13.04 -8.30 6.98
C PRO A 27 13.22 -9.69 7.63
N ILE A 28 12.91 -10.74 6.87
CA ILE A 28 13.61 -12.02 7.01
C ILE A 28 15.11 -11.70 6.81
N GLN A 29 15.88 -11.76 7.90
CA GLN A 29 17.35 -11.85 7.90
C GLN A 29 18.17 -10.59 7.52
N ARG A 30 17.73 -9.36 7.83
CA ARG A 30 18.64 -8.19 7.81
C ARG A 30 18.56 -7.32 9.09
N PRO A 31 19.70 -6.89 9.65
CA PRO A 31 19.74 -6.06 10.85
C PRO A 31 19.27 -4.61 10.61
N GLU A 32 19.30 -4.12 9.37
CA GLU A 32 18.76 -2.79 9.01
C GLU A 32 17.29 -2.93 8.58
N LYS A 33 16.40 -2.90 9.56
CA LYS A 33 14.95 -2.81 9.34
C LYS A 33 14.64 -1.39 8.86
N TRP A 34 14.14 -1.25 7.63
CA TRP A 34 13.66 0.04 7.13
C TRP A 34 12.62 0.62 8.11
N PRO A 35 12.55 1.95 8.27
CA PRO A 35 11.57 2.55 9.17
C PRO A 35 10.18 2.05 8.81
N THR A 36 9.43 1.58 9.81
CA THR A 36 8.05 1.09 9.66
C THR A 36 7.20 2.04 8.80
N VAL A 37 7.36 3.34 9.02
CA VAL A 37 6.66 4.41 8.29
C VAL A 37 7.02 4.41 6.80
N THR A 38 8.28 4.17 6.44
CA THR A 38 8.74 4.12 5.05
C THR A 38 8.16 2.92 4.32
N ASN A 39 8.18 1.72 4.92
CA ASN A 39 7.56 0.54 4.31
C ASN A 39 6.06 0.74 4.14
N LEU A 40 5.37 1.25 5.17
CA LEU A 40 3.93 1.51 5.13
C LEU A 40 3.58 2.52 4.03
N LEU A 41 4.33 3.62 3.90
CA LEU A 41 4.13 4.61 2.85
C LEU A 41 4.34 4.03 1.46
N ILE A 42 5.36 3.20 1.25
CA ILE A 42 5.63 2.57 -0.05
C ILE A 42 4.50 1.61 -0.41
N TYR A 43 4.07 0.73 0.51
CA TYR A 43 2.98 -0.20 0.25
C TYR A 43 1.64 0.50 0.04
N THR A 44 1.37 1.56 0.79
CA THR A 44 0.15 2.35 0.65
C THR A 44 0.14 3.13 -0.66
N GLY A 45 1.24 3.79 -1.01
CA GLY A 45 1.37 4.52 -2.27
C GLY A 45 1.30 3.60 -3.49
N ALA A 46 1.97 2.43 -3.43
CA ALA A 46 1.90 1.43 -4.49
C ALA A 46 0.48 0.87 -4.65
N SER A 47 -0.20 0.55 -3.54
CA SER A 47 -1.57 0.01 -3.58
C SER A 47 -2.56 1.05 -4.11
N MET A 48 -2.44 2.30 -3.67
CA MET A 48 -3.25 3.41 -4.17
C MET A 48 -3.02 3.63 -5.67
N PHE A 49 -1.77 3.57 -6.15
CA PHE A 49 -1.46 3.70 -7.57
C PHE A 49 -2.06 2.55 -8.39
N VAL A 50 -1.93 1.30 -7.93
CA VAL A 50 -2.49 0.12 -8.61
C VAL A 50 -4.02 0.19 -8.68
N ILE A 51 -4.69 0.58 -7.60
CA ILE A 51 -6.15 0.72 -7.57
C ILE A 51 -6.61 1.88 -8.46
N TYR A 52 -5.90 3.01 -8.44
CA TYR A 52 -6.22 4.14 -9.30
C TYR A 52 -6.07 3.77 -10.78
N MET A 53 -4.95 3.15 -11.16
CA MET A 53 -4.74 2.63 -12.51
C MET A 53 -5.79 1.58 -12.90
N GLY A 54 -6.08 0.63 -12.02
CA GLY A 54 -7.08 -0.40 -12.27
C GLY A 54 -8.46 0.21 -12.51
N ILE A 55 -8.88 1.16 -11.68
CA ILE A 55 -10.16 1.86 -11.88
C ILE A 55 -10.15 2.67 -13.18
N PHE A 56 -9.06 3.34 -13.55
CA PHE A 56 -9.05 4.27 -14.69
C PHE A 56 -8.81 3.60 -16.05
N PHE A 57 -8.12 2.45 -16.09
CA PHE A 57 -7.84 1.71 -17.32
C PHE A 57 -8.74 0.49 -17.53
N TRP A 58 -9.37 -0.04 -16.48
CA TRP A 58 -10.22 -1.24 -16.58
C TRP A 58 -11.73 -0.93 -16.58
N VAL A 59 -12.15 0.21 -16.00
CA VAL A 59 -13.54 0.70 -16.05
C VAL A 59 -13.68 1.68 -17.21
#